data_AF-B7ZC15-F1
#
_entry.id   AF-B7ZC15-F1
#
_cell.length_a   1.000
_cell.length_b   1.000
_cell.length_c   1.000
_cell.angle_alpha   90.00
_cell.angle_beta   90.00
_cell.angle_gamma   90.00
#
_symmetry.space_group_name_H-M   'P 1'
#
loop_
_entity.id
_entity.type
_entity.pdbx_description
1 polymer ?
#
loop_
_entity_poly.entity_id
_entity_poly.type
_entity_poly.pdbx_seq_one_letter_code
_entity_poly.pdbx_strand_id
1 'polypeptide(L)'
;MIYDFYAMYCCERCRTKSQKLTRTTIIRNFLIENRLMVTHHTVILLFLVPISQKLRGDLGDFFVGCIFTAELSTPFVSLARIMIQLKQQHTLLYKVNGILTVTTFLFCRILLFPFMYWSYGQQKGLSLLQVPFNIPLHCNMANAVLISPQLYWFSLLCKKAARLFDTAKAKKD
;
A
#
# COMPACT_ATOMS: atom_id res chain seq x y z
N MET A 1 -11.71 0.49 -3.55
CA MET A 1 -11.90 0.62 -2.08
C MET A 1 -13.06 -0.21 -1.53
N ILE A 2 -14.34 0.07 -1.85
CA ILE A 2 -15.47 -0.79 -1.37
C ILE A 2 -15.33 -2.21 -1.93
N TYR A 3 -15.01 -2.31 -3.23
CA TYR A 3 -14.70 -3.58 -3.88
C TYR A 3 -13.60 -4.36 -3.17
N ASP A 4 -12.51 -3.70 -2.74
CA ASP A 4 -11.38 -4.37 -2.08
C ASP A 4 -11.76 -4.93 -0.72
N PHE A 5 -12.54 -4.17 0.06
CA PHE A 5 -13.07 -4.62 1.34
C PHE A 5 -13.98 -5.85 1.18
N TYR A 6 -14.83 -5.83 0.15
CA TYR A 6 -15.69 -6.95 -0.20
C TYR A 6 -14.91 -8.17 -0.70
N ALA A 7 -13.93 -7.98 -1.58
CA ALA A 7 -13.08 -9.04 -2.10
C ALA A 7 -12.28 -9.72 -0.97
N MET A 8 -11.73 -8.94 -0.04
CA MET A 8 -11.05 -9.46 1.15
C MET A 8 -11.98 -10.34 2.00
N TYR A 9 -13.22 -9.90 2.24
CA TYR A 9 -14.22 -10.70 2.97
C TYR A 9 -14.59 -12.00 2.23
N CYS A 10 -14.78 -11.93 0.91
CA CYS A 10 -15.05 -13.10 0.08
C CYS A 10 -13.92 -14.13 0.11
N CYS A 11 -12.65 -13.69 0.06
CA CYS A 11 -11.50 -14.57 0.18
C CYS A 11 -11.46 -15.31 1.52
N GLU A 12 -11.71 -14.62 2.64
CA GLU A 12 -11.72 -15.25 3.96
C GLU A 12 -12.86 -16.25 4.11
N ARG A 13 -14.04 -15.92 3.58
CA ARG A 13 -15.19 -16.82 3.55
C ARG A 13 -14.90 -18.06 2.70
N CYS A 14 -14.22 -17.93 1.56
CA CYS A 14 -13.81 -19.08 0.74
C CYS A 14 -12.79 -19.96 1.45
N ARG A 15 -11.82 -19.37 2.17
CA ARG A 15 -10.80 -20.10 2.95
C ARG A 15 -11.42 -20.93 4.08
N THR A 16 -12.39 -20.35 4.79
CA THR A 16 -13.03 -20.97 5.97
C THR A 16 -14.22 -21.87 5.63
N LYS A 17 -14.68 -21.88 4.36
CA LYS A 17 -15.78 -22.74 3.89
C LYS A 17 -15.49 -24.23 4.12
N SER A 18 -14.21 -24.63 4.13
CA SER A 18 -13.76 -25.99 4.43
C SER A 18 -13.98 -26.40 5.91
N GLN A 19 -14.01 -25.45 6.84
CA GLN A 19 -14.04 -25.71 8.29
C GLN A 19 -15.44 -25.61 8.95
N LYS A 20 -16.53 -25.40 8.18
CA LYS A 20 -17.91 -25.23 8.69
C LYS A 20 -18.03 -24.23 9.87
N LEU A 21 -17.22 -23.17 9.88
CA LEU A 21 -17.22 -22.17 10.95
C LEU A 21 -18.48 -21.29 10.92
N THR A 22 -18.97 -20.87 12.10
CA THR A 22 -20.07 -19.91 12.24
C THR A 22 -19.68 -18.55 11.66
N ARG A 23 -20.64 -17.85 11.04
CA ARG A 23 -20.46 -16.53 10.38
C ARG A 23 -19.75 -15.51 11.28
N THR A 24 -20.07 -15.49 12.57
CA THR A 24 -19.48 -14.58 13.56
C THR A 24 -17.99 -14.85 13.78
N THR A 25 -17.59 -16.12 13.81
CA THR A 25 -16.19 -16.52 13.97
C THR A 25 -15.38 -16.21 12.71
N ILE A 26 -15.97 -16.35 11.52
CA ILE A 26 -15.33 -15.96 10.25
C ILE A 26 -15.06 -14.45 10.23
N ILE A 27 -16.03 -13.63 10.61
CA ILE A 27 -15.86 -12.16 10.67
C ILE A 27 -14.80 -11.79 11.71
N ARG A 28 -14.80 -12.43 12.88
CA ARG A 28 -13.79 -12.18 13.92
C ARG A 28 -12.38 -12.53 13.44
N ASN A 29 -12.20 -13.70 12.84
CA ASN A 29 -10.91 -14.14 12.30
C ASN A 29 -10.44 -13.21 11.16
N PHE A 30 -11.35 -12.81 10.27
CA PHE A 30 -11.07 -11.85 9.21
C PHE A 30 -10.49 -10.54 9.77
N LEU A 31 -11.16 -9.96 10.77
CA LEU A 31 -10.79 -8.69 11.38
C LEU A 31 -9.46 -8.78 12.14
N ILE A 32 -9.17 -9.92 12.78
CA ILE A 32 -7.94 -10.13 13.55
C ILE A 32 -6.75 -10.38 12.60
N GLU A 33 -6.88 -11.31 11.66
CA GLU A 33 -5.77 -11.69 10.77
C GLU A 33 -5.41 -10.60 9.77
N ASN A 34 -6.39 -9.83 9.30
CA ASN A 34 -6.19 -8.77 8.31
C ASN A 34 -6.30 -7.36 8.91
N ARG A 35 -6.16 -7.22 10.24
CA ARG A 35 -6.38 -5.97 10.99
C ARG A 35 -5.76 -4.75 10.32
N LEU A 36 -4.49 -4.84 9.91
CA LEU A 36 -3.76 -3.72 9.32
C LEU A 36 -4.35 -3.28 7.97
N MET A 37 -4.71 -4.23 7.11
CA MET A 37 -5.33 -3.95 5.80
C MET A 37 -6.77 -3.44 5.97
N VAL A 38 -7.55 -4.07 6.85
CA VAL A 38 -8.92 -3.66 7.15
C VAL A 38 -8.94 -2.24 7.69
N THR A 39 -8.13 -1.93 8.71
CA THR A 39 -8.03 -0.58 9.27
C THR A 39 -7.60 0.44 8.20
N HIS A 40 -6.62 0.11 7.36
CA HIS A 40 -6.19 0.99 6.27
C HIS A 40 -7.33 1.31 5.28
N HIS A 41 -8.05 0.30 4.78
CA HIS A 41 -9.15 0.51 3.85
C HIS A 41 -10.33 1.24 4.50
N THR A 42 -10.63 0.96 5.78
CA THR A 42 -11.65 1.70 6.54
C THR A 42 -11.27 3.17 6.68
N VAL A 43 -10.03 3.50 7.01
CA VAL A 43 -9.57 4.89 7.12
C VAL A 43 -9.63 5.60 5.77
N ILE A 44 -9.21 4.95 4.69
CA ILE A 44 -9.31 5.52 3.34
C ILE A 44 -10.78 5.80 2.98
N LEU A 45 -11.66 4.84 3.20
CA LEU A 45 -13.08 4.96 2.84
C LEU A 45 -13.80 6.03 3.65
N LEU A 46 -13.58 6.09 4.96
CA LEU A 46 -14.33 6.98 5.85
C LEU A 46 -13.75 8.40 5.93
N PHE A 47 -12.44 8.57 5.70
CA PHE A 47 -11.78 9.86 5.85
C PHE A 47 -11.16 10.35 4.55
N LEU A 48 -10.24 9.57 3.96
CA LEU A 48 -9.45 10.06 2.83
C LEU A 48 -10.31 10.32 1.58
N VAL A 49 -11.30 9.46 1.31
CA VAL A 49 -12.23 9.63 0.18
C VAL A 49 -13.15 10.84 0.38
N PRO A 50 -13.88 11.02 1.50
CA PRO A 50 -14.70 12.21 1.71
C PRO A 50 -13.89 13.52 1.73
N ILE A 51 -12.72 13.52 2.38
CA ILE A 51 -11.84 14.70 2.41
C ILE A 51 -11.36 15.03 1.00
N SER A 52 -10.94 14.03 0.22
CA SER A 52 -10.50 14.27 -1.16
C SER A 52 -11.63 14.78 -2.06
N GLN A 53 -12.86 14.27 -1.91
CA GLN A 53 -14.00 14.80 -2.67
C GLN A 53 -14.34 16.24 -2.27
N LYS A 54 -14.19 16.61 -0.99
CA LYS A 54 -14.40 17.99 -0.52
C LYS A 54 -13.33 18.97 -1.01
N LEU A 55 -12.09 18.50 -1.18
CA LEU A 55 -10.95 19.29 -1.66
C LEU A 55 -10.80 19.28 -3.19
N ARG A 56 -11.64 18.53 -3.90
CA ARG A 56 -11.61 18.37 -5.37
C ARG A 56 -11.92 19.70 -6.08
N GLY A 57 -11.26 19.95 -7.21
CA GLY A 57 -11.22 21.24 -7.91
C GLY A 57 -9.82 21.86 -7.85
N ASP A 58 -9.72 23.20 -7.94
CA ASP A 58 -8.44 23.92 -8.10
C ASP A 58 -7.37 23.66 -7.03
N LEU A 59 -7.74 23.13 -5.84
CA LEU A 59 -6.81 22.89 -4.73
C LEU A 59 -6.32 21.43 -4.60
N GLY A 60 -7.13 20.43 -4.92
CA GLY A 60 -6.89 19.03 -4.51
C GLY A 60 -6.53 18.07 -5.63
N ASP A 61 -6.73 18.43 -6.88
CA ASP A 61 -6.67 17.49 -8.01
C ASP A 61 -5.29 16.89 -8.22
N PHE A 62 -4.22 17.67 -8.00
CA PHE A 62 -2.84 17.17 -8.04
C PHE A 62 -2.57 16.09 -6.98
N PHE A 63 -2.99 16.33 -5.73
CA PHE A 63 -2.81 15.38 -4.63
C PHE A 63 -3.62 14.10 -4.85
N VAL A 64 -4.85 14.23 -5.34
CA VAL A 64 -5.69 13.07 -5.68
C VAL A 64 -5.07 12.25 -6.80
N GLY A 65 -4.57 12.88 -7.86
CA GLY A 65 -3.85 12.22 -8.94
C GLY A 65 -2.61 11.48 -8.45
N CYS A 66 -1.83 12.12 -7.57
CA CYS A 66 -0.68 11.49 -6.93
C CYS A 66 -1.11 10.23 -6.15
N ILE A 67 -2.12 10.32 -5.30
CA ILE A 67 -2.60 9.16 -4.52
C ILE A 67 -3.05 8.01 -5.45
N PHE A 68 -3.69 8.30 -6.60
CA PHE A 68 -4.06 7.26 -7.55
C PHE A 68 -2.85 6.55 -8.18
N THR A 69 -1.70 7.21 -8.35
CA THR A 69 -0.50 6.51 -8.83
C THR A 69 -0.04 5.41 -7.87
N ALA A 70 -0.35 5.51 -6.57
CA ALA A 70 -0.08 4.44 -5.59
C ALA A 70 -0.80 3.12 -5.91
N GLU A 71 -1.90 3.17 -6.67
CA GLU A 71 -2.64 1.99 -7.11
C GLU A 71 -1.86 1.15 -8.12
N LEU A 72 -0.88 1.71 -8.85
CA LEU A 72 -0.09 0.94 -9.82
C LEU A 72 0.66 -0.24 -9.18
N SER A 73 1.01 -0.13 -7.90
CA SER A 73 1.69 -1.19 -7.16
C SER A 73 0.77 -2.35 -6.70
N THR A 74 -0.55 -2.13 -6.61
CA THR A 74 -1.51 -3.13 -6.09
C THR A 74 -1.61 -4.41 -6.92
N PRO A 75 -1.57 -4.42 -8.28
CA PRO A 75 -1.57 -5.67 -9.04
C PRO A 75 -0.37 -6.56 -8.70
N PHE A 76 0.81 -5.99 -8.52
CA PHE A 76 2.03 -6.77 -8.21
C PHE A 76 1.99 -7.37 -6.79
N VAL A 77 1.51 -6.60 -5.81
CA VAL A 77 1.31 -7.08 -4.43
C VAL A 77 0.25 -8.19 -4.39
N SER A 78 -0.83 -8.04 -5.16
CA SER A 78 -1.93 -9.00 -5.24
C SER A 78 -1.48 -10.28 -5.93
N LEU A 79 -0.75 -10.17 -7.04
CA LEU A 79 -0.17 -11.32 -7.74
C LEU A 79 0.78 -12.09 -6.83
N ALA A 80 1.63 -11.40 -6.06
CA ALA A 80 2.52 -12.06 -5.09
C ALA A 80 1.72 -12.87 -4.06
N ARG A 81 0.58 -12.35 -3.57
CA ARG A 81 -0.29 -13.08 -2.63
C ARG A 81 -0.92 -14.31 -3.27
N ILE A 82 -1.43 -14.20 -4.50
CA ILE A 82 -2.02 -15.32 -5.25
C ILE A 82 -0.98 -16.43 -5.45
N MET A 83 0.24 -16.09 -5.89
CA MET A 83 1.30 -17.08 -6.11
C MET A 83 1.74 -17.80 -4.82
N ILE A 84 1.69 -17.13 -3.67
CA ILE A 84 1.94 -17.76 -2.36
C ILE A 84 0.83 -18.76 -2.02
N GLN A 85 -0.44 -18.39 -2.25
CA GLN A 85 -1.57 -19.29 -2.01
C GLN A 85 -1.50 -20.53 -2.93
N LEU A 86 -1.03 -20.36 -4.17
CA LEU A 86 -0.80 -21.45 -5.12
C LEU A 86 0.52 -22.22 -4.89
N LYS A 87 1.30 -21.88 -3.85
CA LYS A 87 2.63 -22.47 -3.56
C LYS A 87 3.64 -22.36 -4.70
N GLN A 88 3.49 -21.39 -5.60
CA GLN A 88 4.34 -21.16 -6.78
C GLN A 88 5.54 -20.22 -6.51
N GLN A 89 6.00 -20.14 -5.27
CA GLN A 89 7.07 -19.23 -4.84
C GLN A 89 8.44 -19.56 -5.45
N HIS A 90 8.62 -20.78 -5.96
CA HIS A 90 9.86 -21.24 -6.59
C HIS A 90 10.01 -20.76 -8.04
N THR A 91 8.93 -20.26 -8.66
CA THR A 91 8.90 -19.87 -10.08
C THR A 91 9.72 -18.60 -10.34
N LEU A 92 10.26 -18.48 -11.56
CA LEU A 92 10.92 -17.24 -12.02
C LEU A 92 9.94 -16.05 -11.96
N LEU A 93 8.68 -16.29 -12.34
CA LEU A 93 7.63 -15.29 -12.32
C LEU A 93 7.44 -14.68 -10.92
N TYR A 94 7.48 -15.50 -9.86
CA TYR A 94 7.39 -14.98 -8.49
C TYR A 94 8.58 -14.08 -8.12
N LYS A 95 9.79 -14.43 -8.57
CA LYS A 95 11.00 -13.61 -8.34
C LYS A 95 10.94 -12.27 -9.09
N VAL A 96 10.57 -12.30 -10.37
CA VAL A 96 10.39 -11.11 -11.19
C VAL A 96 9.28 -10.22 -10.62
N ASN A 97 8.13 -10.79 -10.27
CA ASN A 97 7.06 -10.05 -9.63
C ASN A 97 7.49 -9.46 -8.27
N GLY A 98 8.36 -10.14 -7.53
CA GLY A 98 8.96 -9.61 -6.30
C GLY A 98 9.76 -8.34 -6.54
N ILE A 99 10.61 -8.32 -7.57
CA ILE A 99 11.37 -7.13 -7.97
C ILE A 99 10.41 -6.01 -8.41
N LEU A 100 9.45 -6.32 -9.29
CA LEU A 100 8.44 -5.35 -9.75
C LEU A 100 7.63 -4.77 -8.58
N THR A 101 7.27 -5.60 -7.59
CA THR A 101 6.56 -5.15 -6.39
C THR A 101 7.40 -4.15 -5.60
N VAL A 102 8.67 -4.44 -5.32
CA VAL A 102 9.55 -3.54 -4.55
C VAL A 102 9.78 -2.23 -5.32
N THR A 103 10.09 -2.32 -6.60
CA THR A 103 10.34 -1.15 -7.46
C THR A 103 9.10 -0.26 -7.55
N THR A 104 7.95 -0.81 -7.92
CA THR A 104 6.71 -0.01 -8.05
C THR A 104 6.26 0.56 -6.71
N PHE A 105 6.43 -0.17 -5.60
CA PHE A 105 6.11 0.36 -4.28
C PHE A 105 7.02 1.54 -3.91
N LEU A 106 8.32 1.47 -4.21
CA LEU A 106 9.26 2.57 -3.97
C LEU A 106 8.85 3.82 -4.75
N PHE A 107 8.70 3.71 -6.07
CA PHE A 107 8.45 4.87 -6.93
C PHE A 107 7.04 5.43 -6.76
N CYS A 108 6.02 4.58 -6.75
CA CYS A 108 4.63 5.01 -6.77
C CYS A 108 4.07 5.31 -5.37
N ARG A 109 4.73 4.91 -4.29
CA ARG A 109 4.24 5.15 -2.92
C ARG A 109 5.21 5.91 -2.05
N ILE A 110 6.49 5.56 -2.03
CA ILE A 110 7.46 6.19 -1.13
C ILE A 110 7.97 7.51 -1.72
N LEU A 111 8.51 7.47 -2.95
CA LEU A 111 9.06 8.64 -3.62
C LEU A 111 8.00 9.64 -4.09
N LEU A 112 6.73 9.21 -4.14
CA LEU A 112 5.59 10.08 -4.39
C LEU A 112 5.50 11.24 -3.39
N PHE A 113 5.78 11.00 -2.10
CA PHE A 113 5.72 12.07 -1.09
C PHE A 113 6.80 13.13 -1.29
N PRO A 114 8.10 12.79 -1.38
CA PRO A 114 9.13 13.77 -1.77
C PRO A 114 8.81 14.50 -3.07
N PHE A 115 8.26 13.78 -4.07
CA PHE A 115 7.83 14.39 -5.32
C PHE A 115 6.73 15.44 -5.13
N MET A 116 5.71 15.17 -4.30
CA MET A 116 4.67 16.16 -3.98
C MET A 116 5.26 17.42 -3.33
N TYR A 117 6.22 17.28 -2.41
CA TYR A 117 6.90 18.42 -1.79
C TYR A 117 7.76 19.18 -2.80
N TRP A 118 8.44 18.47 -3.70
CA TRP A 118 9.24 19.07 -4.75
C TRP A 118 8.40 19.88 -5.74
N SER A 119 7.29 19.32 -6.23
CA SER A 119 6.38 20.02 -7.14
C SER A 119 5.79 21.27 -6.51
N TYR A 120 5.40 21.22 -5.23
CA TYR A 120 4.96 22.39 -4.48
C TYR A 120 6.08 23.43 -4.34
N GLY A 121 7.29 23.00 -4.00
CA GLY A 121 8.46 23.86 -3.87
C GLY A 121 8.75 24.62 -5.17
N GLN A 122 8.74 23.92 -6.32
CA GLN A 122 8.94 24.54 -7.63
C GLN A 122 7.87 25.59 -7.95
N GLN A 123 6.60 25.31 -7.64
CA GLN A 123 5.51 26.26 -7.87
C GLN A 123 5.64 27.53 -7.01
N LYS A 124 6.26 27.43 -5.83
CA LYS A 124 6.44 28.54 -4.87
C LYS A 124 7.86 29.13 -4.87
N GLY A 125 8.77 28.64 -5.72
CA GLY A 125 10.18 29.07 -5.71
C GLY A 125 10.94 28.70 -4.44
N LEU A 126 10.51 27.66 -3.71
CA LEU A 126 11.11 27.19 -2.46
C LEU A 126 11.99 25.96 -2.70
N SER A 127 13.09 25.85 -1.95
CA SER A 127 13.88 24.61 -1.92
C SER A 127 13.12 23.49 -1.19
N LEU A 128 13.38 22.23 -1.57
CA LEU A 128 12.69 21.04 -1.02
C LEU A 128 12.70 20.99 0.52
N LEU A 129 13.83 21.37 1.14
CA LEU A 129 14.01 21.36 2.59
C LEU A 129 13.22 22.47 3.30
N GLN A 130 12.88 23.55 2.61
CA GLN A 130 12.09 24.65 3.17
C GLN A 130 10.59 24.38 3.10
N VAL A 131 10.15 23.50 2.19
CA VAL A 131 8.73 23.20 1.98
C VAL A 131 8.01 22.74 3.25
N PRO A 132 8.53 21.81 4.08
CA PRO A 132 7.86 21.41 5.31
C PRO A 132 7.63 22.54 6.30
N PHE A 133 8.48 23.58 6.30
CA PHE A 133 8.36 24.72 7.21
C PHE A 133 7.42 25.83 6.68
N ASN A 134 7.12 25.81 5.38
CA ASN A 134 6.28 26.80 4.71
C ASN A 134 4.84 26.30 4.43
N ILE A 135 4.60 25.00 4.55
CA ILE A 135 3.27 24.40 4.43
C ILE A 135 2.59 24.36 5.81
N PRO A 136 1.26 24.56 5.90
CA PRO A 136 0.52 24.39 7.14
C PRO A 136 0.77 23.04 7.82
N LEU A 137 0.92 23.05 9.14
CA LEU A 137 1.26 21.87 9.94
C LEU A 137 0.31 20.68 9.69
N HIS A 138 -0.98 20.94 9.51
CA HIS A 138 -1.98 19.90 9.26
C HIS A 138 -1.71 19.11 7.97
N CYS A 139 -1.16 19.74 6.93
CA CYS A 139 -0.80 19.05 5.68
C CYS A 139 0.42 18.14 5.89
N ASN A 140 1.42 18.61 6.66
CA ASN A 140 2.57 17.77 7.03
C ASN A 140 2.13 16.58 7.88
N MET A 141 1.22 16.80 8.85
CA MET A 141 0.66 15.73 9.66
C MET A 141 -0.12 14.73 8.81
N ALA A 142 -0.95 15.20 7.87
CA ALA A 142 -1.69 14.33 6.96
C ALA A 142 -0.73 13.48 6.10
N ASN A 143 0.30 14.09 5.52
CA ASN A 143 1.31 13.38 4.75
C ASN A 143 2.07 12.37 5.60
N ALA A 144 2.45 12.71 6.84
CA ALA A 144 3.11 11.82 7.77
C ALA A 144 2.25 10.60 8.11
N VAL A 145 0.95 10.81 8.37
CA VAL A 145 -0.01 9.73 8.61
C VAL A 145 -0.16 8.82 7.38
N LEU A 146 -0.18 9.39 6.17
CA LEU A 146 -0.31 8.64 4.93
C LEU A 146 0.95 7.83 4.56
N ILE A 147 2.14 8.38 4.77
CA ILE A 147 3.41 7.70 4.44
C ILE A 147 3.80 6.63 5.49
N SER A 148 3.43 6.81 6.76
CA SER A 148 3.78 5.90 7.86
C SER A 148 3.47 4.41 7.58
N PRO A 149 2.23 4.03 7.19
CA PRO A 149 1.94 2.64 6.85
C PRO A 149 2.70 2.17 5.59
N GLN A 150 2.95 3.07 4.63
CA GLN A 150 3.69 2.74 3.42
C GLN A 150 5.16 2.39 3.74
N LEU A 151 5.83 3.17 4.58
CA LEU A 151 7.20 2.88 5.05
C LEU A 151 7.27 1.55 5.81
N TYR A 152 6.29 1.31 6.69
CA TYR A 152 6.20 0.04 7.40
C TYR A 152 6.10 -1.15 6.44
N TRP A 153 5.17 -1.11 5.48
CA TRP A 153 5.03 -2.19 4.50
C TRP A 153 6.22 -2.33 3.57
N PHE A 154 6.83 -1.22 3.15
CA PHE A 154 8.04 -1.25 2.34
C PHE A 154 9.18 -1.96 3.08
N SER A 155 9.35 -1.69 4.38
CA SER A 155 10.34 -2.39 5.20
C SER A 155 10.11 -3.91 5.25
N LEU A 156 8.84 -4.34 5.32
CA LEU A 156 8.48 -5.76 5.29
C LEU A 156 8.72 -6.40 3.91
N LEU A 157 8.45 -5.66 2.83
CA LEU A 157 8.73 -6.10 1.46
C LEU A 157 10.23 -6.27 1.24
N CYS A 158 11.04 -5.31 1.67
CA CYS A 158 12.50 -5.38 1.60
C CYS A 158 13.05 -6.57 2.40
N LYS A 159 12.59 -6.77 3.65
CA LYS A 159 12.97 -7.93 4.47
C LYS A 159 12.58 -9.26 3.82
N LYS A 160 11.46 -9.30 3.10
CA LYS A 160 11.03 -10.51 2.38
C LYS A 160 11.86 -10.74 1.12
N ALA A 161 12.19 -9.67 0.39
CA ALA A 161 13.04 -9.73 -0.80
C ALA A 161 14.45 -10.19 -0.43
N ALA A 162 15.06 -9.60 0.61
CA ALA A 162 16.39 -9.99 1.11
C ALA A 162 16.48 -11.49 1.39
N ARG A 163 15.54 -12.04 2.19
CA ARG A 163 15.47 -13.47 2.50
C ARG A 163 15.35 -14.37 1.25
N LEU A 164 14.63 -13.90 0.23
CA LEU A 164 14.47 -14.64 -1.03
C LEU A 164 15.79 -14.70 -1.82
N PHE A 165 16.56 -13.61 -1.81
CA PHE A 165 17.87 -13.55 -2.45
C PHE A 165 18.93 -14.34 -1.68
N ASP A 166 18.93 -14.27 -0.35
CA ASP A 166 19.86 -15.05 0.49
C ASP A 166 19.65 -16.56 0.29
N THR A 167 18.40 -17.02 0.28
CA THR A 167 18.07 -18.43 0.01
C THR A 167 18.44 -18.87 -1.42
N ALA A 168 18.34 -17.95 -2.39
CA ALA A 168 18.75 -18.25 -3.76
C ALA A 168 20.27 -18.33 -3.92
N LYS A 169 21.03 -17.57 -3.12
CA LYS A 169 22.50 -17.62 -3.08
C LYS A 169 22.99 -18.90 -2.41
N ALA A 170 22.43 -19.28 -1.27
CA ALA A 170 22.76 -20.51 -0.55
C ALA A 170 22.44 -21.82 -1.31
N LYS A 171 21.66 -21.78 -2.40
CA LYS A 171 21.41 -22.93 -3.28
C LYS A 171 22.40 -23.03 -4.45
N LYS A 172 23.17 -21.97 -4.70
CA LYS A 172 24.19 -21.92 -5.77
C LYS A 172 25.59 -22.29 -5.27
N ASP A 173 25.83 -22.16 -3.97
CA ASP A 173 27.03 -22.64 -3.27
C ASP A 173 26.85 -24.13 -2.89
#